data_AF-A0A0F6RMD3-F1
#
_entry.id   AF-A0A0F6RMD3-F1
#
_cell.length_a   1.000
_cell.length_b   1.000
_cell.length_c   1.000
_cell.angle_alpha   90.00
_cell.angle_beta   90.00
_cell.angle_gamma   90.00
#
_symmetry.space_group_name_H-M   'P 1'
#
loop_
_entity.id
_entity.type
_entity.pdbx_description
1 polymer ?
#
loop_
_entity_poly.entity_id
_entity_poly.type
_entity_poly.pdbx_seq_one_letter_code
_entity_poly.pdbx_strand_id
1 'polypeptide(L)' 'MGESVEEDTVKVHLRALRQKLKAAGASENFIETVHGVGYRLCKID' A
#
# COMPACT_ATOMS: atom_id res chain seq x y z
N MET A 1 -1.52 -19.35 -16.06
CA MET A 1 -1.47 -19.02 -14.62
C MET A 1 -0.22 -18.21 -14.39
N GLY A 2 -0.31 -16.90 -14.60
CA GLY A 2 0.74 -15.96 -14.25
C GLY A 2 0.22 -15.14 -13.09
N GLU A 3 0.27 -15.70 -11.90
CA GLU A 3 0.10 -14.93 -10.67
C GLU A 3 1.39 -14.14 -10.48
N SER A 4 1.35 -12.88 -10.88
CA SER A 4 2.48 -11.97 -10.89
C SER A 4 2.99 -11.82 -9.45
N VAL A 5 4.10 -12.48 -9.14
CA VAL A 5 4.80 -12.44 -7.82
C VAL A 5 5.00 -11.00 -7.33
N GLU A 6 5.09 -10.07 -8.27
CA GLU A 6 5.18 -8.62 -8.06
C GLU A 6 3.99 -8.05 -7.29
N GLU A 7 2.76 -8.48 -7.56
CA GLU A 7 1.58 -7.97 -6.87
C GLU A 7 1.53 -8.41 -5.40
N ASP A 8 1.92 -9.66 -5.14
CA ASP A 8 1.95 -10.20 -3.78
C ASP A 8 3.07 -9.53 -2.96
N THR A 9 4.23 -9.34 -3.58
CA THR A 9 5.36 -8.61 -3.00
C THR A 9 5.00 -7.16 -2.68
N VAL A 10 4.32 -6.47 -3.59
CA VAL A 10 3.82 -5.10 -3.37
C VAL A 10 2.85 -5.07 -2.20
N LYS A 11 1.89 -6.02 -2.10
CA LYS A 11 0.95 -6.09 -0.96
C LYS A 11 1.65 -6.30 0.38
N VAL A 12 2.67 -7.16 0.43
CA VAL A 12 3.47 -7.40 1.64
C VAL A 12 4.19 -6.13 2.07
N HIS A 13 4.86 -5.45 1.14
CA HIS A 13 5.51 -4.18 1.44
C HIS A 13 4.51 -3.08 1.81
N LEU A 14 3.34 -3.02 1.16
CA LEU A 14 2.25 -2.10 1.50
C LEU A 14 1.77 -2.30 2.93
N ARG A 15 1.61 -3.56 3.36
CA ARG A 15 1.21 -3.90 4.73
C ARG A 15 2.25 -3.42 5.73
N ALA A 16 3.53 -3.74 5.51
CA ALA A 16 4.61 -3.29 6.39
C ALA A 16 4.69 -1.76 6.44
N LEU A 17 4.52 -1.09 5.30
CA LEU A 17 4.50 0.37 5.20
C LEU A 17 3.32 0.96 5.98
N ARG A 18 2.09 0.44 5.79
CA ARG A 18 0.90 0.86 6.55
C ARG A 18 1.08 0.69 8.05
N GLN A 19 1.70 -0.40 8.50
CA GLN A 19 1.99 -0.60 9.92
C GLN A 19 2.96 0.46 10.47
N LYS A 20 4.03 0.77 9.74
CA LYS A 20 4.98 1.83 10.11
C LYS A 20 4.32 3.21 10.14
N LEU A 21 3.49 3.51 9.14
CA LEU A 21 2.73 4.75 9.04
C LEU A 21 1.73 4.88 10.19
N LYS A 22 0.98 3.82 10.50
CA LYS A 22 0.07 3.78 11.65
C LYS A 22 0.82 3.99 12.97
N ALA A 23 1.98 3.36 13.14
CA ALA A 23 2.83 3.56 14.31
C ALA A 23 3.36 5.00 14.43
N ALA A 24 3.55 5.69 13.30
CA ALA A 24 3.88 7.12 13.27
C ALA A 24 2.67 8.05 13.47
N GLY A 25 1.47 7.52 13.73
CA GLY A 25 0.23 8.31 13.90
C GLY A 25 -0.50 8.66 12.61
N ALA A 26 -0.12 8.02 11.50
CA ALA A 26 -0.66 8.33 10.19
C ALA A 26 -1.96 7.54 9.89
N SER A 27 -2.94 8.21 9.28
CA SER A 27 -4.26 7.67 8.95
C SER A 27 -4.26 6.56 7.89
N GLU A 28 -5.21 5.64 7.97
CA GLU A 28 -5.26 4.42 7.14
C GLU A 28 -5.47 4.72 5.64
N ASN A 29 -5.88 5.95 5.31
CA ASN A 29 -6.02 6.49 3.95
C ASN A 29 -4.70 6.86 3.26
N PHE A 30 -3.54 6.52 3.83
CA PHE A 30 -2.24 6.83 3.21
C PHE A 30 -1.99 6.16 1.86
N ILE A 31 -2.65 5.03 1.60
CA ILE A 31 -2.44 4.27 0.38
C ILE A 31 -3.79 3.92 -0.23
N GLU A 32 -4.07 4.54 -1.37
CA GLU A 32 -5.28 4.38 -2.15
C GLU A 32 -5.10 3.27 -3.18
N THR A 33 -6.06 2.34 -3.24
CA THR A 33 -6.07 1.28 -4.25
C THR A 33 -6.85 1.78 -5.46
N VAL A 34 -6.17 1.99 -6.58
CA VAL A 34 -6.76 2.37 -7.86
C VAL A 34 -7.06 1.10 -8.64
N HIS A 35 -8.33 0.69 -8.67
CA HIS A 35 -8.77 -0.50 -9.40
C HIS A 35 -8.40 -0.40 -10.89
N GLY A 36 -7.62 -1.37 -11.39
CA GLY A 36 -7.15 -1.42 -12.77
C GLY A 36 -5.84 -0.67 -13.05
N VAL A 37 -5.24 0.01 -12.06
CA VAL A 37 -3.97 0.74 -12.21
C VAL A 37 -2.94 0.32 -11.16
N GLY A 38 -3.35 0.09 -9.91
CA GLY A 38 -2.45 -0.31 -8.83
C GLY A 38 -2.68 0.48 -7.55
N TYR A 39 -1.62 1.01 -6.94
CA TYR A 39 -1.67 1.73 -5.67
C TYR A 39 -1.09 3.13 -5.80
N ARG A 40 -1.66 4.08 -5.05
CA ARG A 40 -1.21 5.46 -4.97
C ARG A 40 -0.96 5.84 -3.52
N LEU A 41 0.13 6.56 -3.28
CA LEU A 41 0.43 7.16 -1.98
C LEU A 41 -0.25 8.53 -1.89
N CYS A 42 -1.13 8.70 -0.91
CA CYS A 42 -1.69 10.00 -0.54
C CYS A 42 -0.71 10.71 0.40
N LYS A 43 -0.57 12.03 0.26
CA LYS A 43 0.41 12.81 1.04
C LYS A 43 -0.09 12.99 2.47
N ILE A 44 0.81 12.81 3.45
CA ILE A 44 0.56 13.22 4.85
C ILE A 44 0.74 14.73 4.84
N ASP A 45 -0.32 15.47 5.14
CA ASP A 45 -0.17 16.87 5.54
C ASP A 45 0.24 16.92 7.02
#